data_AF-A0A662DF01-F1
#
_entry.id   AF-A0A662DF01-F1
#
_cell.length_a   1.000
_cell.length_b   1.000
_cell.length_c   1.000
_cell.angle_alpha   90.00
_cell.angle_beta   90.00
_cell.angle_gamma   90.00
#
_symmetry.space_group_name_H-M   'P 1'
#
loop_
_entity.id
_entity.type
_entity.pdbx_description
1 polymer ?
#
loop_
_entity_poly.entity_id
_entity_poly.type
_entity_poly.pdbx_seq_one_letter_code
_entity_poly.pdbx_strand_id
1 'polypeptide(L)'
;IREVVETLEFAHKAGVRVKIVQFSPIPGTPEFEKAFKESNLPLDEPLLQNNSIFPLWMRKISYEDLYRIKNMALKFNQELSK
;
A
#
# COMPACT_ATOMS: atom_id res chain seq x y z
N ILE A 1 6.13 7.83 3.98
CA ILE A 1 5.92 6.49 4.59
C ILE A 1 6.00 6.40 6.12
N ARG A 2 6.38 7.48 6.83
CA ARG A 2 6.56 7.47 8.31
C ARG A 2 5.34 6.93 9.07
N GLU A 3 4.14 7.42 8.75
CA GLU A 3 2.88 6.99 9.39
C GLU A 3 2.65 5.47 9.30
N VAL A 4 2.95 4.85 8.14
CA VAL A 4 2.80 3.40 7.93
C VAL A 4 3.78 2.62 8.81
N VAL A 5 5.00 3.14 8.97
CA VAL A 5 6.02 2.53 9.83
C VAL A 5 5.58 2.60 11.30
N GLU A 6 5.15 3.77 11.77
CA GLU A 6 4.66 3.95 13.15
C GLU A 6 3.45 3.04 13.44
N THR A 7 2.54 2.87 12.47
CA THR A 7 1.40 1.95 12.58
C THR A 7 1.84 0.49 12.67
N LEU A 8 2.82 0.07 11.86
CA LEU A 8 3.37 -1.29 11.92
C LEU A 8 4.06 -1.58 13.25
N GLU A 9 4.83 -0.63 13.77
CA GLU A 9 5.47 -0.76 15.08
C GLU A 9 4.45 -0.85 16.21
N PHE A 10 3.39 -0.05 16.15
CA PHE A 10 2.30 -0.11 17.11
C PHE A 10 1.59 -1.47 17.07
N ALA A 11 1.20 -1.94 15.89
CA ALA A 11 0.52 -3.22 15.72
C ALA A 11 1.39 -4.41 16.18
N HIS A 12 2.69 -4.36 15.89
CA HIS A 12 3.64 -5.38 16.36
C HIS A 12 3.75 -5.40 17.89
N LYS A 13 3.87 -4.22 18.54
CA LYS A 13 3.87 -4.11 20.01
C LYS A 13 2.58 -4.63 20.64
N ALA A 14 1.45 -4.52 19.93
CA ALA A 14 0.17 -5.07 20.35
C ALA A 14 0.03 -6.59 20.10
N GLY A 15 1.05 -7.26 19.52
CA GLY A 15 1.01 -8.69 19.22
C GLY A 15 0.17 -9.06 17.99
N VAL A 16 -0.14 -8.09 17.11
CA VAL A 16 -1.01 -8.29 15.96
C VAL A 16 -0.19 -8.55 14.70
N ARG A 17 -0.60 -9.56 13.92
CA ARG A 17 -0.04 -9.80 12.59
C ARG A 17 -0.62 -8.84 11.56
N VAL A 18 0.23 -8.25 10.74
CA VAL A 18 -0.18 -7.26 9.72
C VAL A 18 0.09 -7.77 8.31
N LYS A 19 -0.87 -7.57 7.40
CA LYS A 19 -0.70 -7.77 5.96
C LYS A 19 -0.78 -6.42 5.25
N ILE A 20 0.31 -6.02 4.61
CA ILE A 20 0.37 -4.78 3.83
C ILE A 20 -0.34 -4.99 2.48
N VAL A 21 -1.36 -4.18 2.23
CA VAL A 21 -2.11 -4.15 0.97
C VAL A 21 -1.88 -2.82 0.25
N GLN A 22 -2.05 -2.83 -1.06
CA GLN A 22 -1.97 -1.64 -1.91
C GLN A 22 -3.39 -1.23 -2.30
N PHE A 23 -3.63 0.07 -2.41
CA PHE A 23 -4.90 0.57 -2.89
C PHE A 23 -5.09 0.25 -4.38
N SER A 24 -6.31 -0.16 -4.74
CA SER A 24 -6.75 -0.35 -6.13
C SER A 24 -7.88 0.65 -6.39
N PRO A 25 -7.77 1.50 -7.43
CA PRO A 25 -8.81 2.44 -7.78
C PRO A 25 -9.99 1.69 -8.39
N ILE A 26 -11.12 1.61 -7.67
CA ILE A 26 -12.31 0.88 -8.12
C ILE A 26 -13.24 1.84 -8.88
N PRO A 27 -13.49 1.63 -10.19
CA PRO A 27 -14.37 2.51 -10.97
C PRO A 27 -15.73 2.76 -10.31
N GLY A 28 -16.21 4.00 -10.40
CA GLY A 28 -17.47 4.43 -9.80
C GLY A 28 -17.39 4.80 -8.31
N THR A 29 -16.22 4.70 -7.68
CA THR A 29 -16.00 5.19 -6.30
C THR A 29 -15.47 6.63 -6.28
N PRO A 30 -15.78 7.42 -5.24
CA PRO A 30 -15.18 8.75 -5.08
C PRO A 30 -13.64 8.72 -5.02
N GLU A 31 -13.07 7.63 -4.51
CA GLU A 31 -11.62 7.42 -4.41
C GLU A 31 -10.99 7.16 -5.77
N PHE A 32 -11.71 6.52 -6.70
CA PHE A 32 -11.27 6.39 -8.09
C PHE A 32 -11.13 7.75 -8.76
N GLU A 33 -12.12 8.65 -8.60
CA GLU A 33 -12.06 10.00 -9.17
C GLU A 33 -10.88 10.81 -8.63
N LYS A 34 -10.55 10.65 -7.33
CA LYS A 34 -9.37 11.26 -6.73
C LYS A 34 -8.08 10.67 -7.31
N ALA A 35 -7.99 9.34 -7.35
CA ALA A 35 -6.82 8.65 -7.89
C ALA A 35 -6.59 8.99 -9.36
N PHE A 36 -7.65 9.05 -10.17
CA PHE A 36 -7.61 9.41 -11.59
C PHE A 36 -7.05 10.82 -11.79
N LYS A 37 -7.46 11.80 -10.96
CA LYS A 37 -6.96 13.18 -11.02
C LYS A 37 -5.50 13.33 -10.58
N GLU A 38 -5.04 12.49 -9.65
CA GLU A 38 -3.67 12.54 -9.13
C GLU A 38 -2.69 11.69 -9.96
N SER A 39 -3.21 10.76 -10.76
CA SER A 39 -2.46 9.82 -11.59
C SER A 39 -2.12 10.41 -12.97
N ASN A 40 -0.93 10.08 -13.47
CA ASN A 40 -0.58 10.31 -14.88
C ASN A 40 -0.89 9.10 -15.78
N LEU A 41 -1.45 8.03 -15.22
CA LEU A 41 -1.87 6.83 -15.92
C LEU A 41 -3.38 6.85 -16.19
N PRO A 42 -3.85 6.32 -17.33
CA PRO A 42 -5.27 6.20 -17.64
C PRO A 42 -5.90 5.07 -16.80
N LEU A 43 -6.31 5.37 -15.56
CA LEU A 43 -6.84 4.34 -14.63
C LEU A 43 -8.23 3.81 -15.06
N ASP A 44 -8.85 4.42 -16.08
CA ASP A 44 -10.04 3.93 -16.75
C ASP A 44 -9.76 2.70 -17.64
N GLU A 45 -8.50 2.51 -18.09
CA GLU A 45 -8.05 1.26 -18.72
C GLU A 45 -8.12 0.11 -17.70
N PRO A 46 -8.95 -0.94 -17.91
CA PRO A 46 -9.14 -2.03 -16.95
C PRO A 46 -7.85 -2.71 -16.47
N LEU A 47 -6.84 -2.85 -17.34
CA LEU A 47 -5.55 -3.44 -16.95
C LEU A 47 -4.77 -2.59 -15.94
N LEU A 48 -5.07 -1.29 -15.86
CA LEU A 48 -4.45 -0.32 -14.95
C LEU A 48 -5.26 -0.12 -13.66
N GLN A 49 -6.20 -1.00 -13.35
CA GLN A 49 -6.96 -0.93 -12.09
C GLN A 49 -6.37 -1.84 -11.00
N ASN A 50 -5.44 -2.73 -11.34
CA ASN A 50 -4.85 -3.67 -10.38
C ASN A 50 -3.99 -2.97 -9.32
N ASN A 51 -4.01 -3.47 -8.08
CA ASN A 51 -3.19 -2.89 -7.00
C ASN A 51 -1.67 -3.04 -7.21
N SER A 52 -1.23 -3.93 -8.10
CA SER A 52 0.18 -4.09 -8.47
C SER A 52 0.76 -2.86 -9.13
N ILE A 53 -0.08 -2.05 -9.81
CA ILE A 53 0.34 -0.81 -10.46
C ILE A 53 0.33 0.39 -9.51
N PHE A 54 -0.05 0.21 -8.23
CA PHE A 54 -0.04 1.26 -7.21
C PHE A 54 1.26 2.09 -7.16
N PRO A 55 2.47 1.49 -7.17
CA PRO A 55 3.71 2.28 -7.18
C PRO A 55 3.89 3.16 -8.42
N LEU A 56 3.17 2.87 -9.52
CA LEU A 56 3.34 3.56 -10.79
C LEU A 56 2.48 4.83 -10.88
N TRP A 57 1.30 4.85 -10.27
CA TRP A 57 0.43 6.03 -10.27
C TRP A 57 0.48 6.82 -8.94
N MET A 58 0.76 6.18 -7.80
CA MET A 58 0.87 6.84 -6.51
C MET A 58 2.25 7.50 -6.33
N ARG A 59 2.32 8.81 -6.56
CA ARG A 59 3.59 9.56 -6.55
C ARG A 59 4.24 9.74 -5.17
N LYS A 60 3.51 9.49 -4.09
CA LYS A 60 3.97 9.72 -2.70
C LYS A 60 4.75 8.56 -2.10
N ILE A 61 4.72 7.39 -2.73
CA ILE A 61 5.30 6.16 -2.20
C ILE A 61 6.04 5.47 -3.35
N SER A 62 7.36 5.35 -3.25
CA SER A 62 8.14 4.65 -4.27
C SER A 62 8.00 3.12 -4.17
N TYR A 63 8.55 2.42 -5.16
CA TYR A 63 8.63 0.97 -5.11
C TYR A 63 9.52 0.49 -3.95
N GLU A 64 10.65 1.15 -3.70
CA GLU A 64 11.59 0.86 -2.61
C GLU A 64 10.93 1.05 -1.25
N ASP A 65 10.13 2.11 -1.11
CA ASP A 65 9.32 2.38 0.06
C ASP A 65 8.34 1.22 0.35
N LEU A 66 7.60 0.76 -0.67
CA LEU A 66 6.69 -0.38 -0.54
C LEU A 66 7.42 -1.67 -0.20
N TYR A 67 8.57 -1.91 -0.83
CA TYR A 67 9.41 -3.06 -0.54
C TYR A 67 9.88 -3.05 0.92
N ARG A 68 10.35 -1.90 1.42
CA ARG A 68 10.76 -1.72 2.81
C ARG A 68 9.62 -2.00 3.78
N ILE A 69 8.45 -1.44 3.54
CA ILE A 69 7.26 -1.61 4.40
C ILE A 69 6.80 -3.08 4.42
N LYS A 70 6.73 -3.74 3.25
CA LYS A 70 6.34 -5.16 3.16
C LYS A 70 7.30 -6.08 3.92
N ASN A 71 8.61 -5.86 3.78
CA ASN A 71 9.60 -6.66 4.49
C ASN A 71 9.59 -6.41 6.00
N MET A 72 9.33 -5.17 6.44
CA MET A 72 9.20 -4.87 7.85
C MET A 72 8.01 -5.61 8.48
N ALA A 73 6.84 -5.58 7.82
CA ALA A 73 5.67 -6.33 8.26
C ALA A 73 5.94 -7.85 8.31
N LEU A 74 6.63 -8.41 7.30
CA LEU A 74 7.01 -9.82 7.28
C LEU A 74 7.90 -10.18 8.48
N LYS A 75 8.92 -9.37 8.75
CA LYS A 75 9.82 -9.57 9.89
C LYS A 75 9.06 -9.56 11.23
N PHE A 76 8.22 -8.54 11.45
CA PHE A 76 7.40 -8.44 12.67
C PHE A 76 6.48 -9.64 12.85
N ASN A 77 5.84 -10.11 11.77
CA ASN A 77 4.99 -11.30 11.83
C ASN A 77 5.78 -12.58 12.17
N GLN A 78 7.02 -12.71 11.68
CA GLN A 78 7.90 -13.83 12.00
C GLN A 78 8.33 -13.83 13.47
N GLU A 79 8.60 -12.65 14.04
CA GLU A 79 8.94 -12.50 15.47
C GLU A 79 7.78 -12.89 16.38
N LEU A 80 6.53 -12.59 16.00
CA LEU A 80 5.33 -13.01 16.72
C LEU A 80 4.98 -14.50 16.58
N SER A 81 5.69 -15.22 15.70
CA SER A 81 5.47 -16.66 15.48
C SER A 81 6.45 -17.54 16.26
N LYS A 82 7.36 -16.93 17.02
CA LYS A 82 8.32 -17.59 17.92
C LYS A 82 7.79 -17.59 19.33
#